data_AF-A0A2K5HS96-F1
#
_entry.id   AF-A0A2K5HS96-F1
#
_cell.length_a   1.000
_cell.length_b   1.000
_cell.length_c   1.000
_cell.angle_alpha   90.00
_cell.angle_beta   90.00
_cell.angle_gamma   90.00
#
_symmetry.space_group_name_H-M   'P 1'
#
loop_
_entity.id
_entity.type
_entity.pdbx_description
1 polymer ?
#
loop_
_entity_poly.entity_id
_entity_poly.type
_entity_poly.pdbx_seq_one_letter_code
_entity_poly.pdbx_strand_id
1 'polypeptide(L)'
;MKTIYDRLTAGIIPNEEKLKRGEKDASKKSDSNPLTEILKCPTKVVLLRNMVGAGEADEDLEVETKEECEKYGKVGKCVIFEIPAVGIFLEFERVESAIKAVVDLNGRYFGGRVAKACFYNLDKFRVLDLAEQV
;
A
#
# COMPACT_ATOMS: atom_id res chain seq x y z
N MET A 1 23.04 -23.20 16.26
CA MET A 1 22.19 -22.02 16.57
C MET A 1 23.09 -20.89 17.08
N LYS A 2 23.39 -19.90 16.23
CA LYS A 2 23.81 -18.54 16.61
C LYS A 2 23.74 -17.66 15.36
N THR A 3 23.10 -16.53 15.54
CA THR A 3 22.57 -15.58 14.56
C THR A 3 23.66 -14.78 13.85
N ILE A 4 23.46 -14.56 12.55
CA ILE A 4 24.26 -13.78 11.60
C ILE A 4 24.30 -12.25 11.86
N TYR A 5 23.87 -11.81 13.04
CA TYR A 5 23.93 -10.40 13.46
C TYR A 5 25.21 -10.16 14.27
N ASP A 6 26.37 -10.10 13.61
CA ASP A 6 27.52 -9.34 14.14
C ASP A 6 28.70 -9.31 13.15
N ARG A 7 28.67 -8.39 12.19
CA ARG A 7 29.87 -7.81 11.55
C ARG A 7 29.44 -6.77 10.52
N LEU A 8 29.54 -5.50 10.90
CA LEU A 8 30.27 -4.46 10.16
C LEU A 8 30.04 -3.11 10.86
N THR A 9 30.67 -2.94 12.02
CA THR A 9 31.04 -1.62 12.54
C THR A 9 32.52 -1.39 12.27
N ALA A 10 32.82 -0.55 11.28
CA ALA A 10 34.06 0.21 11.09
C ALA A 10 33.78 1.25 9.98
N GLY A 11 33.89 2.56 10.16
CA GLY A 11 34.34 3.39 11.26
C GLY A 11 34.10 4.87 10.94
N ILE A 12 34.69 5.72 11.77
CA ILE A 12 34.80 7.21 11.73
C ILE A 12 33.87 7.96 12.70
N ILE A 13 34.49 8.39 13.81
CA ILE A 13 34.15 9.49 14.75
C ILE A 13 35.40 10.41 14.74
N PRO A 14 35.39 11.71 15.13
CA PRO A 14 34.34 12.73 15.32
C PRO A 14 34.60 14.01 14.49
N ASN A 15 33.68 14.98 14.55
CA ASN A 15 34.12 16.36 14.73
C ASN A 15 33.10 17.12 15.61
N GLU A 16 33.49 17.41 16.85
CA GLU A 16 32.82 18.38 17.71
C GLU A 16 33.36 19.78 17.39
N GLU A 17 32.47 20.74 17.13
CA GLU A 17 32.53 22.14 17.60
C GLU A 17 31.56 23.02 16.78
N LYS A 18 30.39 23.34 17.35
CA LYS A 18 30.06 24.71 17.78
C LYS A 18 28.58 24.85 18.14
N LEU A 19 28.38 24.97 19.45
CA LEU A 19 27.26 25.66 20.08
C LEU A 19 27.13 27.08 19.52
N LYS A 20 26.04 27.38 18.81
CA LYS A 20 25.47 28.73 18.77
C LYS A 20 23.95 28.69 18.92
N ARG A 21 23.50 29.35 19.98
CA ARG A 21 22.13 29.75 20.26
C ARG A 21 21.53 30.49 19.07
N GLY A 22 20.28 30.13 18.75
CA GLY A 22 19.39 30.89 17.89
C GLY A 22 17.96 30.47 18.21
N GLU A 23 17.22 31.33 18.92
CA GLU A 23 15.79 31.19 19.15
C GLU A 23 14.99 31.30 17.85
N LYS A 24 13.81 30.65 17.86
CA LYS A 24 12.67 30.77 16.92
C LYS A 24 12.86 30.14 15.53
N ASP A 25 12.17 29.02 15.30
CA ASP A 25 10.92 29.04 14.51
C ASP A 25 10.16 27.72 14.62
N ALA A 26 8.84 27.82 14.81
CA ALA A 26 7.93 26.70 14.99
C ALA A 26 7.56 26.10 13.63
N SER A 27 8.47 25.34 13.01
CA SER A 27 8.14 24.51 11.86
C SER A 27 7.83 23.10 12.33
N LYS A 28 6.54 22.80 12.60
CA LYS A 28 6.03 21.43 12.67
C LYS A 28 6.30 20.74 11.32
N LYS A 29 7.45 20.08 11.20
CA LYS A 29 7.65 19.05 10.17
C LYS A 29 6.93 17.81 10.67
N SER A 30 5.73 17.58 10.16
CA SER A 30 5.06 16.30 10.32
C SER A 30 5.85 15.26 9.54
N ASP A 31 6.73 14.53 10.23
CA ASP A 31 7.31 13.28 9.74
C ASP A 31 6.23 12.18 9.73
N SER A 32 5.12 12.43 9.05
CA SER A 32 4.09 11.43 8.79
C SER A 32 4.65 10.47 7.75
N ASN A 33 5.31 9.42 8.23
CA ASN A 33 5.76 8.31 7.40
C ASN A 33 4.57 7.84 6.53
N PRO A 34 4.63 7.94 5.19
CA PRO A 34 3.46 7.76 4.31
C PRO A 34 2.76 6.40 4.44
N LEU A 35 3.48 5.38 4.92
CA LEU A 35 2.90 4.08 5.28
C LEU A 35 1.89 4.16 6.43
N THR A 36 2.12 5.04 7.41
CA THR A 36 1.22 5.17 8.58
C THR A 36 -0.12 5.77 8.20
N GLU A 37 -0.19 6.55 7.13
CA GLU A 37 -1.45 7.14 6.65
C GLU A 37 -2.31 6.13 5.90
N ILE A 38 -1.68 5.29 5.08
CA ILE A 38 -2.36 4.24 4.31
C ILE A 38 -2.93 3.17 5.25
N LEU A 39 -2.28 2.95 6.40
CA LEU A 39 -2.71 1.99 7.42
C LEU A 39 -3.77 2.53 8.40
N LYS A 40 -4.35 3.72 8.20
CA LYS A 40 -5.21 4.37 9.21
C LYS A 40 -6.54 3.67 9.51
N CYS A 41 -7.06 2.83 8.64
CA CYS A 41 -8.27 2.04 8.90
C CYS A 41 -8.21 0.72 8.12
N PRO A 42 -7.51 -0.31 8.63
CA PRO A 42 -7.36 -1.55 7.89
C PRO A 42 -8.70 -2.27 7.81
N THR A 43 -9.14 -2.55 6.59
CA THR A 43 -10.28 -3.41 6.32
C THR A 43 -9.80 -4.67 5.61
N LYS A 44 -10.69 -5.63 5.43
CA LYS A 44 -10.39 -6.81 4.62
C LYS A 44 -10.51 -6.55 3.11
N VAL A 45 -10.87 -5.32 2.69
CA VAL A 45 -11.01 -4.96 1.28
C VAL A 45 -9.87 -4.04 0.87
N VAL A 46 -9.16 -4.39 -0.20
CA VAL A 46 -8.08 -3.61 -0.79
C VAL A 46 -8.55 -3.07 -2.13
N LEU A 47 -8.28 -1.79 -2.37
CA LEU A 47 -8.45 -1.12 -3.66
C LEU A 47 -7.07 -0.90 -4.29
N LEU A 48 -6.87 -1.48 -5.46
CA LEU A 48 -5.73 -1.23 -6.34
C LEU A 48 -6.14 -0.26 -7.45
N ARG A 49 -5.36 0.80 -7.62
CA ARG A 49 -5.56 1.83 -8.65
C ARG A 49 -4.32 1.94 -9.52
N ASN A 50 -4.52 2.41 -10.75
CA ASN A 50 -3.45 2.68 -11.71
C ASN A 50 -2.64 1.42 -12.09
N MET A 51 -3.25 0.23 -11.97
CA MET A 51 -2.67 -1.02 -12.46
C MET A 51 -2.73 -1.09 -13.99
N VAL A 52 -3.84 -0.64 -14.57
CA VAL A 52 -4.10 -0.58 -16.02
C VAL A 52 -4.76 0.75 -16.40
N GLY A 53 -4.72 1.11 -17.68
CA GLY A 53 -5.42 2.26 -18.25
C GLY A 53 -6.92 2.03 -18.41
N ALA A 54 -7.64 3.11 -18.67
CA ALA A 54 -9.04 3.02 -19.10
C ALA A 54 -9.11 2.29 -20.45
N GLY A 55 -9.99 1.31 -20.58
CA GLY A 55 -10.12 0.43 -21.74
C GLY A 55 -9.01 -0.62 -21.90
N GLU A 56 -8.08 -0.74 -20.95
CA GLU A 56 -7.01 -1.76 -20.94
C GLU A 56 -7.32 -2.92 -19.97
N ALA A 57 -8.49 -2.92 -19.31
CA ALA A 57 -8.92 -4.06 -18.50
C ALA A 57 -9.46 -5.17 -19.41
N ASP A 58 -8.80 -6.33 -19.41
CA ASP A 58 -9.23 -7.53 -20.12
C ASP A 58 -9.93 -8.52 -19.18
N GLU A 59 -10.34 -9.67 -19.74
CA GLU A 59 -11.05 -10.73 -19.00
C GLU A 59 -10.14 -11.56 -18.08
N ASP A 60 -8.83 -11.57 -18.35
CA ASP A 60 -7.84 -12.33 -17.59
C ASP A 60 -7.36 -11.55 -16.34
N LEU A 61 -7.40 -10.21 -16.37
CA LEU A 61 -6.94 -9.34 -15.28
C LEU A 61 -7.55 -9.70 -13.92
N GLU A 62 -8.81 -10.09 -13.87
CA GLU A 62 -9.48 -10.49 -12.62
C GLU A 62 -8.83 -11.75 -12.03
N VAL A 63 -8.62 -12.76 -12.88
CA VAL A 63 -8.09 -14.06 -12.51
C VAL A 63 -6.62 -13.91 -12.10
N GLU A 64 -5.82 -13.25 -12.93
CA GLU A 64 -4.39 -13.01 -12.65
C GLU A 64 -4.18 -12.23 -11.35
N THR A 65 -4.95 -11.14 -11.16
CA THR A 65 -4.82 -10.32 -9.95
C THR A 65 -5.24 -11.10 -8.71
N LYS A 66 -6.30 -11.92 -8.82
CA LYS A 66 -6.76 -12.75 -7.72
C LYS A 66 -5.72 -13.79 -7.34
N GLU A 67 -5.23 -14.58 -8.30
CA GLU A 67 -4.22 -15.62 -8.09
C GLU A 67 -2.93 -15.04 -7.47
N GLU A 68 -2.43 -13.93 -8.02
CA GLU A 68 -1.25 -13.25 -7.49
C GLU A 68 -1.46 -12.76 -6.05
N CYS A 69 -2.68 -12.35 -5.69
CA CYS A 69 -3.00 -11.88 -4.34
C CYS A 69 -3.23 -13.02 -3.33
N GLU A 70 -3.47 -14.26 -3.76
CA GLU A 70 -3.62 -15.40 -2.84
C GLU A 70 -2.36 -15.68 -2.02
N LYS A 71 -1.18 -15.22 -2.48
CA LYS A 71 0.08 -15.32 -1.71
C LYS A 71 0.06 -14.55 -0.39
N TYR A 72 -0.79 -13.53 -0.24
CA TYR A 72 -0.96 -12.78 1.01
C TYR A 72 -2.00 -13.44 1.94
N GLY A 73 -2.91 -14.22 1.36
CA GLY A 73 -3.94 -15.00 2.02
C GLY A 73 -5.17 -15.16 1.13
N LYS A 74 -6.14 -15.95 1.60
CA LYS A 74 -7.31 -16.33 0.80
C LYS A 74 -8.13 -15.12 0.37
N VAL A 75 -8.34 -14.98 -0.94
CA VAL A 75 -9.15 -13.95 -1.57
C VAL A 75 -10.57 -14.49 -1.74
N GLY A 76 -11.54 -13.83 -1.11
CA GLY A 76 -12.96 -14.18 -1.19
C GLY A 76 -13.61 -13.66 -2.46
N LYS A 77 -13.41 -12.38 -2.79
CA LYS A 77 -14.03 -11.73 -3.96
C LYS A 77 -13.06 -10.79 -4.65
N CYS A 78 -13.03 -10.82 -5.97
CA CYS A 78 -12.37 -9.84 -6.82
C CYS A 78 -13.46 -9.11 -7.61
N VAL A 79 -13.36 -7.79 -7.74
CA VAL A 79 -14.29 -6.98 -8.56
C VAL A 79 -13.48 -5.92 -9.28
N ILE A 80 -13.64 -5.85 -10.60
CA ILE A 80 -13.07 -4.77 -11.42
C ILE A 80 -14.18 -3.76 -11.70
N PHE A 81 -13.89 -2.48 -11.47
CA PHE A 81 -14.81 -1.38 -11.76
C PHE A 81 -14.06 -0.25 -12.46
N GLU A 82 -14.65 0.30 -13.51
CA GLU A 82 -14.00 1.29 -14.37
C GLU A 82 -14.88 2.53 -14.57
N ILE A 83 -14.72 3.56 -13.73
CA ILE A 83 -15.27 4.92 -13.97
C ILE A 83 -14.44 5.95 -13.17
N PRO A 84 -13.78 6.97 -13.77
CA PRO A 84 -13.25 7.06 -15.14
C PRO A 84 -11.93 6.29 -15.33
N ALA A 85 -11.47 5.59 -14.30
CA ALA A 85 -10.24 4.80 -14.29
C ALA A 85 -10.52 3.43 -13.65
N VAL A 86 -9.70 2.44 -13.99
CA VAL A 86 -9.83 1.07 -13.49
C VAL A 86 -9.43 0.99 -12.01
N GLY A 87 -10.35 0.51 -11.20
CA GLY A 87 -10.16 0.12 -9.80
C GLY A 87 -10.41 -1.37 -9.63
N ILE A 88 -9.43 -2.07 -9.06
CA ILE A 88 -9.53 -3.50 -8.74
C ILE A 88 -9.72 -3.64 -7.24
N PHE A 89 -10.82 -4.27 -6.84
CA PHE A 89 -11.21 -4.47 -5.45
C PHE A 89 -11.03 -5.93 -5.06
N LEU A 90 -10.29 -6.17 -3.99
CA LEU A 90 -9.98 -7.49 -3.46
C LEU A 90 -10.49 -7.60 -2.03
N GLU A 91 -11.49 -8.45 -1.80
CA GLU A 91 -11.93 -8.82 -0.46
C GLU A 91 -11.16 -10.06 0.00
N PHE A 92 -10.30 -9.90 0.98
CA PHE A 92 -9.64 -11.00 1.68
C PHE A 92 -10.55 -11.60 2.75
N GLU A 93 -10.30 -12.87 3.13
CA GLU A 93 -10.96 -13.45 4.30
C GLU A 93 -10.52 -12.80 5.61
N ARG A 94 -9.29 -12.29 5.66
CA ARG A 94 -8.64 -11.77 6.86
C ARG A 94 -8.05 -10.37 6.63
N VAL A 95 -8.16 -9.50 7.62
CA VAL A 95 -7.63 -8.14 7.57
C VAL A 95 -6.10 -8.15 7.51
N GLU A 96 -5.45 -9.11 8.17
CA GLU A 96 -4.00 -9.26 8.16
C GLU A 96 -3.45 -9.54 6.75
N SER A 97 -4.21 -10.28 5.93
CA SER A 97 -3.87 -10.54 4.53
C SER A 97 -4.00 -9.28 3.69
N ALA A 98 -5.05 -8.48 3.90
CA ALA A 98 -5.22 -7.19 3.25
C ALA A 98 -4.08 -6.22 3.61
N ILE A 99 -3.63 -6.18 4.87
CA ILE A 99 -2.49 -5.35 5.29
C ILE A 99 -1.21 -5.75 4.54
N LYS A 100 -0.91 -7.05 4.46
CA LYS A 100 0.26 -7.54 3.71
C LYS A 100 0.20 -7.15 2.23
N ALA A 101 -0.98 -7.31 1.62
CA ALA A 101 -1.20 -6.93 0.23
C ALA A 101 -0.99 -5.43 0.00
N VAL A 102 -1.56 -4.57 0.85
CA VAL A 102 -1.38 -3.11 0.73
C VAL A 102 0.09 -2.70 0.87
N VAL A 103 0.80 -3.27 1.85
CA VAL A 103 2.22 -2.95 2.08
C VAL A 103 3.10 -3.38 0.91
N ASP A 104 2.82 -4.54 0.30
CA ASP A 104 3.66 -5.07 -0.78
C ASP A 104 3.27 -4.52 -2.17
N LEU A 105 1.99 -4.22 -2.41
CA LEU A 105 1.49 -3.75 -3.71
C LEU A 105 1.56 -2.24 -3.88
N ASN A 106 1.46 -1.47 -2.79
CA ASN A 106 1.52 -0.02 -2.89
C ASN A 106 2.91 0.44 -3.36
N GLY A 107 2.98 1.13 -4.50
CA GLY A 107 4.23 1.59 -5.09
C GLY A 107 4.93 0.56 -5.98
N ARG A 108 4.36 -0.65 -6.18
CA ARG A 108 4.89 -1.60 -7.17
C ARG A 108 4.60 -1.16 -8.59
N TYR A 109 5.42 -1.65 -9.52
CA TYR A 109 5.22 -1.43 -10.95
C TYR A 109 4.35 -2.52 -11.56
N PHE A 110 3.38 -2.12 -12.39
CA PHE A 110 2.50 -2.98 -13.17
C PHE A 110 2.34 -2.38 -14.56
N GLY A 111 2.72 -3.09 -15.62
CA GLY A 111 2.63 -2.57 -17.00
C GLY A 111 3.33 -1.22 -17.21
N GLY A 112 4.42 -0.93 -16.47
CA GLY A 112 5.11 0.37 -16.50
C GLY A 112 4.44 1.49 -15.70
N ARG A 113 3.31 1.22 -15.04
CA ARG A 113 2.60 2.13 -14.14
C ARG A 113 2.93 1.83 -12.69
N VAL A 114 2.77 2.80 -11.80
CA VAL A 114 2.93 2.61 -10.35
C VAL A 114 1.56 2.34 -9.72
N ALA A 115 1.38 1.15 -9.17
CA ALA A 115 0.19 0.72 -8.48
C ALA A 115 0.00 1.52 -7.17
N LYS A 116 -1.24 1.94 -6.92
CA LYS A 116 -1.64 2.58 -5.66
C LYS A 116 -2.57 1.64 -4.91
N ALA A 117 -2.16 1.16 -3.75
CA ALA A 117 -2.97 0.27 -2.92
C ALA A 117 -3.42 0.97 -1.64
N CYS A 118 -4.69 0.81 -1.29
CA CYS A 118 -5.28 1.36 -0.07
C CYS A 118 -6.43 0.47 0.41
N PHE A 119 -6.86 0.63 1.66
CA PHE A 119 -8.04 -0.07 2.17
C PHE A 119 -9.33 0.56 1.65
N TYR A 120 -10.36 -0.27 1.49
CA TYR A 120 -11.69 0.15 1.08
C TYR A 120 -12.74 -0.19 2.12
N ASN A 121 -13.80 0.62 2.23
CA ASN A 121 -14.86 0.35 3.19
C ASN A 121 -15.63 -0.93 2.82
N LEU A 122 -15.73 -1.87 3.76
CA LEU A 122 -16.37 -3.17 3.54
C LEU A 122 -17.87 -3.04 3.23
N ASP A 123 -18.58 -2.15 3.92
CA ASP A 123 -20.02 -2.00 3.75
C ASP A 123 -20.35 -1.41 2.38
N LYS A 124 -19.55 -0.44 1.92
CA LYS A 124 -19.64 0.12 0.57
C LYS A 124 -19.35 -0.93 -0.51
N PHE A 125 -18.29 -1.71 -0.32
CA PHE A 125 -17.97 -2.83 -1.22
C PHE A 125 -19.12 -3.84 -1.35
N ARG A 126 -19.79 -4.17 -0.24
CA ARG A 126 -20.91 -5.12 -0.23
C ARG A 126 -22.13 -4.64 -1.00
N VAL A 127 -22.40 -3.33 -0.99
CA VAL A 127 -23.51 -2.73 -1.74
C VAL A 127 -23.10 -2.29 -3.15
N LEU A 128 -21.87 -2.61 -3.59
CA LEU A 128 -21.30 -2.20 -4.88
C LEU A 128 -21.25 -0.68 -5.07
N ASP A 129 -21.16 0.07 -3.97
CA ASP A 129 -20.82 1.50 -4.01
C ASP A 129 -19.29 1.59 -4.16
N LEU A 130 -18.83 1.62 -5.42
CA LEU A 130 -17.41 1.55 -5.79
C LEU A 130 -16.87 2.88 -6.36
N ALA A 131 -17.72 3.90 -6.45
CA ALA A 131 -17.37 5.19 -7.06
C ALA A 131 -16.54 6.09 -6.13
N GLU A 132 -16.54 5.82 -4.82
CA GLU A 132 -15.80 6.65 -3.88
C GLU A 132 -14.30 6.36 -3.97
N GLN A 133 -13.54 7.32 -4.49
CA GLN A 133 -12.08 7.25 -4.54
C GLN A 133 -11.50 7.83 -3.25
N VAL A 134 -10.85 6.97 -2.46
CA VAL A 134 -10.12 7.35 -1.23
C VAL A 134 -8.93 8.25 -1.54
#